data_AF-A0A6N7W4M3-F1
#
_entry.id   AF-A0A6N7W4M3-F1
#
_cell.length_a   1.000
_cell.length_b   1.000
_cell.length_c   1.000
_cell.angle_alpha   90.00
_cell.angle_beta   90.00
_cell.angle_gamma   90.00
#
_symmetry.space_group_name_H-M   'P 1'
#
loop_
_entity.id
_entity.type
_entity.pdbx_description
1 polymer ?
#
loop_
_entity_poly.entity_id
_entity_poly.type
_entity_poly.pdbx_seq_one_letter_code
_entity_poly.pdbx_strand_id
1 'polypeptide(L)' 'MGRKPKIVAMHGGLETGFFYKANPKLDLVSVGPNTHAIHSADESVELESTAKVARIIAGTLTELTK' A
#
# COMPACT_ATOMS: atom_id res chain seq x y z
N MET A 1 -10.23 -10.63 -5.15
CA MET A 1 -9.79 -11.29 -3.90
C MET A 1 -10.98 -11.32 -2.95
N GLY A 2 -11.55 -12.50 -2.68
CA GLY A 2 -12.82 -12.64 -1.93
C GLY A 2 -12.71 -12.36 -0.42
N ARG A 3 -11.68 -11.64 0.04
CA ARG A 3 -11.44 -11.30 1.44
C ARG A 3 -11.56 -9.80 1.64
N LYS A 4 -12.20 -9.37 2.73
CA LYS A 4 -12.26 -7.95 3.10
C LYS A 4 -10.85 -7.45 3.47
N PRO A 5 -10.44 -6.25 3.00
CA PRO A 5 -9.15 -5.68 3.37
C PRO A 5 -9.15 -5.30 4.86
N LYS A 6 -7.98 -5.44 5.50
CA LYS A 6 -7.78 -4.96 6.86
C LYS A 6 -7.32 -3.49 6.78
N ILE A 7 -8.09 -2.58 7.36
CA ILE A 7 -7.74 -1.16 7.43
C ILE A 7 -7.09 -0.93 8.79
N VAL A 8 -5.86 -0.42 8.81
CA VAL A 8 -5.09 -0.20 10.02
C VAL A 8 -4.34 1.13 9.96
N ALA A 9 -4.21 1.78 11.10
CA ALA A 9 -3.11 2.69 11.35
C ALA A 9 -1.92 1.88 11.89
N MET A 10 -0.70 2.20 11.46
CA MET A 10 0.51 1.54 11.96
C MET A 10 1.34 2.51 12.79
N HIS A 11 2.08 1.99 13.76
CA HIS A 11 3.07 2.76 14.49
C HIS A 11 4.38 2.80 13.69
N GLY A 12 4.46 3.76 12.77
CA GLY A 12 5.62 3.98 11.92
C GLY A 12 5.45 5.25 11.08
N GLY A 13 6.57 5.84 10.65
CA GLY A 13 6.54 6.99 9.74
C GLY A 13 6.22 6.53 8.32
N LEU A 14 5.20 7.14 7.71
CA LEU A 14 4.90 7.01 6.29
C LEU A 14 4.89 8.40 5.66
N GLU A 15 5.34 8.49 4.42
CA GLU A 15 5.38 9.74 3.65
C GLU A 15 3.98 10.31 3.41
N THR A 16 2.92 9.49 3.50
CA THR A 16 1.53 9.96 3.44
C THR A 16 1.22 11.04 4.47
N GLY A 17 1.85 11.01 5.66
CA GLY A 17 1.73 12.08 6.65
C GLY A 17 2.39 13.39 6.19
N PHE A 18 3.53 13.30 5.52
CA PHE A 18 4.21 14.45 4.91
C PHE A 18 3.40 15.03 3.74
N PHE A 19 2.87 14.17 2.86
CA PHE A 19 2.03 14.59 1.73
C PHE A 19 0.72 15.24 2.20
N TYR A 20 0.07 14.68 3.22
CA TYR A 20 -1.12 15.28 3.81
C TYR A 20 -0.86 16.67 4.37
N LYS A 21 0.28 16.87 5.06
CA LYS A 21 0.69 18.19 5.56
C LYS A 21 0.86 19.21 4.43
N ALA A 22 1.40 18.78 3.28
CA ALA A 22 1.59 19.64 2.12
C ALA A 22 0.26 19.98 1.41
N ASN A 23 -0.66 19.03 1.34
CA ASN A 23 -2.00 19.26 0.77
C ASN A 23 -3.07 18.43 1.50
N PRO A 24 -3.80 19.05 2.46
CA PRO A 24 -4.85 18.37 3.22
C PRO A 24 -6.06 17.90 2.41
N LYS A 25 -6.16 18.30 1.13
CA LYS A 25 -7.25 17.89 0.23
C LYS A 25 -6.97 16.57 -0.50
N LEU A 26 -5.76 16.00 -0.36
CA LEU A 26 -5.45 14.71 -0.97
C LEU A 26 -6.20 13.57 -0.28
N ASP A 27 -6.81 12.70 -1.08
CA ASP A 27 -7.28 11.39 -0.62
C ASP A 27 -6.11 10.40 -0.73
N LEU A 28 -5.68 9.84 0.40
CA LEU A 28 -4.43 9.11 0.53
C LEU A 28 -4.65 7.73 1.16
N VAL A 29 -4.08 6.72 0.52
CA VAL A 29 -3.97 5.37 1.07
C VAL A 29 -2.56 4.85 0.88
N SER A 30 -2.04 4.10 1.86
CA SER A 30 -0.81 3.33 1.73
C SER A 30 -1.17 1.86 1.59
N VAL A 31 -0.66 1.20 0.56
CA VAL A 31 -0.84 -0.24 0.29
C VAL A 31 0.47 -0.83 -0.24
N GLY A 32 0.74 -2.09 0.06
CA GLY A 32 1.97 -2.75 -0.36
C GLY A 32 1.90 -4.27 -0.25
N PRO A 33 2.91 -4.99 -0.79
CA PRO A 33 3.01 -6.44 -0.67
C PRO A 33 3.40 -6.83 0.77
N ASN A 34 3.34 -8.13 1.04
CA ASN A 34 3.92 -8.67 2.26
C ASN A 34 5.45 -8.63 2.15
N THR A 35 6.07 -7.88 3.05
CA THR A 35 7.52 -7.79 3.20
C THR A 35 7.94 -8.37 4.55
N HIS A 36 9.19 -8.85 4.61
CA HIS A 36 9.75 -9.49 5.79
C HIS A 36 11.14 -8.93 6.07
N ALA A 37 11.46 -8.78 7.36
CA ALA A 37 12.77 -8.34 7.85
C ALA A 37 13.31 -7.07 7.14
N ILE A 38 12.42 -6.13 6.82
CA ILE A 38 12.79 -4.86 6.18
C ILE A 38 13.88 -4.15 6.99
N HIS A 39 14.83 -3.53 6.30
CA HIS A 39 16.01 -2.89 6.89
C HIS A 39 17.08 -3.86 7.45
N SER A 40 17.10 -5.10 6.98
CA SER A 40 18.15 -6.08 7.31
C SER A 40 18.73 -6.74 6.06
N ALA A 41 19.84 -7.47 6.20
CA ALA A 41 20.38 -8.28 5.12
C ALA A 41 19.46 -9.44 4.70
N ASP A 42 18.48 -9.79 5.55
CA ASP A 42 17.49 -10.85 5.32
C ASP A 42 16.19 -10.30 4.71
N GLU A 43 16.17 -9.04 4.28
CA GLU A 43 15.01 -8.41 3.68
C GLU A 43 14.49 -9.19 2.47
N SER A 44 13.20 -9.50 2.48
CA SER A 44 12.54 -10.28 1.43
C SER A 44 11.08 -9.87 1.22
N VAL A 45 10.54 -10.25 0.05
CA VAL A 45 9.17 -9.92 -0.38
C VAL A 45 8.46 -11.16 -0.93
N GLU A 46 7.18 -11.32 -0.61
CA GLU A 46 6.37 -12.44 -1.07
C GLU A 46 5.83 -12.21 -2.50
N LEU A 47 6.27 -13.03 -3.47
CA LEU A 47 5.92 -12.88 -4.88
C LEU A 47 4.42 -12.89 -5.16
N GLU A 48 3.66 -13.75 -4.47
CA GLU A 48 2.22 -13.85 -4.67
C GLU A 48 1.51 -12.55 -4.24
N SER A 49 1.88 -12.00 -3.08
CA SER A 49 1.38 -10.70 -2.60
C SER A 49 1.75 -9.53 -3.51
N THR A 50 2.95 -9.54 -4.12
CA THR A 50 3.38 -8.53 -5.09
C THR A 50 2.50 -8.55 -6.34
N ALA A 51 2.26 -9.73 -6.91
CA ALA A 51 1.37 -9.86 -8.06
C ALA A 51 -0.08 -9.44 -7.73
N LYS A 52 -0.52 -9.68 -6.49
CA LYS A 52 -1.82 -9.23 -5.98
C LYS A 52 -1.91 -7.70 -5.95
N VAL A 53 -0.91 -7.01 -5.41
CA VAL A 53 -0.88 -5.53 -5.33
C VAL A 53 -0.88 -4.90 -6.71
N ALA A 54 -0.09 -5.42 -7.66
CA ALA A 54 -0.08 -4.91 -9.04
C ALA A 54 -1.49 -4.95 -9.68
N ARG A 55 -2.22 -6.06 -9.49
CA ARG A 55 -3.60 -6.19 -9.98
C ARG A 55 -4.57 -5.23 -9.28
N ILE A 56 -4.40 -5.01 -7.97
CA ILE A 56 -5.22 -4.04 -7.23
C ILE A 56 -5.01 -2.64 -7.79
N ILE A 57 -3.75 -2.20 -7.94
CA ILE A 57 -3.44 -0.86 -8.46
C ILE A 57 -4.03 -0.69 -9.86
N ALA A 58 -3.79 -1.63 -10.77
CA ALA A 58 -4.33 -1.56 -12.14
C ALA A 58 -5.86 -1.50 -12.15
N GLY A 59 -6.53 -2.35 -11.36
CA GLY A 59 -7.99 -2.35 -11.24
C GLY A 59 -8.53 -1.05 -10.65
N THR A 60 -7.90 -0.51 -9.59
CA THR A 60 -8.29 0.78 -9.00
C THR A 60 -8.17 1.91 -10.01
N LEU A 61 -7.08 1.96 -10.79
CA LEU A 61 -6.94 2.97 -11.83
C LEU A 61 -8.04 2.87 -12.88
N THR A 62 -8.39 1.66 -13.33
CA THR A 62 -9.52 1.46 -14.25
C THR A 62 -10.84 1.97 -13.66
N GLU A 63 -11.15 1.65 -12.39
CA GLU A 63 -12.38 2.12 -11.74
C GLU A 63 -12.41 3.65 -11.56
N LEU A 64 -11.27 4.29 -11.28
CA LEU A 64 -11.18 5.75 -11.11
C LEU A 64 -11.33 6.52 -12.43
N THR A 65 -11.08 5.87 -13.57
CA THR A 65 -11.21 6.49 -14.90
C THR A 65 -12.58 6.27 -15.55
N LYS A 66 -13.51 5.59 -14.87
CA LYS A 66 -14.91 5.51 -15.29
C LYS A 66 -15.64 6.80 -14.95
#